data_AF-A0A1S9T0G6-F1
#
_entry.id   AF-A0A1S9T0G6-F1
#
_cell.length_a   1.000
_cell.length_b   1.000
_cell.length_c   1.000
_cell.angle_alpha   90.00
_cell.angle_beta   90.00
_cell.angle_gamma   90.00
#
_symmetry.space_group_name_H-M   'P 1'
#
loop_
_entity.id
_entity.type
_entity.pdbx_description
1 polymer ?
#
loop_
_entity_poly.entity_id
_entity_poly.type
_entity_poly.pdbx_seq_one_letter_code
_entity_poly.pdbx_strand_id
1 'polypeptide(L)'
;MQGVLEINKVVITPNCTLREVILEFNKDDIKIVKVDDETTVVRFLAPVKIATKSFGVGLFFENGVIWSIDLKVADPSINEWDYKGMLAQHGEWLVEQIGHPAGILSENAYEWGKITQWDDFRSCTAGISIVYFQK
;
A
#
# COMPACT_ATOMS: atom_id res chain seq x y z
N MET A 1 5.74 12.82 -7.93
CA MET A 1 5.73 11.35 -7.79
C MET A 1 5.02 10.73 -8.99
N GLN A 2 5.50 9.60 -9.53
CA GLN A 2 4.97 8.94 -10.74
C GLN A 2 4.02 7.76 -10.45
N GLY A 3 3.53 7.63 -9.21
CA GLY A 3 2.72 6.48 -8.79
C GLY A 3 3.49 5.16 -8.71
N VAL A 4 4.82 5.23 -8.66
CA VAL A 4 5.70 4.06 -8.58
C VAL A 4 6.04 3.78 -7.12
N LEU A 5 5.99 2.51 -6.72
CA LEU A 5 6.38 2.04 -5.40
C LEU A 5 7.33 0.84 -5.51
N GLU A 6 8.45 0.87 -4.81
CA GLU A 6 9.37 -0.27 -4.73
C GLU A 6 9.06 -1.11 -3.47
N ILE A 7 8.82 -2.41 -3.66
CA ILE A 7 8.54 -3.37 -2.58
C ILE A 7 9.48 -4.56 -2.76
N ASN A 8 10.39 -4.80 -1.81
CA ASN A 8 11.39 -5.88 -1.89
C ASN A 8 12.18 -5.91 -3.22
N LYS A 9 12.60 -4.73 -3.71
CA LYS A 9 13.31 -4.55 -5.00
C LYS A 9 12.45 -4.79 -6.26
N VAL A 10 11.16 -5.06 -6.11
CA VAL A 10 10.20 -5.14 -7.21
C VAL A 10 9.53 -3.79 -7.35
N VAL A 11 9.55 -3.23 -8.56
CA VAL A 11 8.97 -1.93 -8.87
C VAL A 11 7.53 -2.10 -9.33
N ILE A 12 6.59 -1.56 -8.56
CA ILE A 12 5.16 -1.55 -8.88
C ILE A 12 4.82 -0.22 -9.53
N THR A 13 4.36 -0.28 -10.78
CA THR A 13 3.93 0.87 -11.59
C THR A 13 2.40 0.93 -11.69
N PRO A 14 1.80 2.07 -12.07
CA PRO A 14 0.35 2.19 -12.26
C PRO A 14 -0.30 1.23 -13.26
N ASN A 15 0.50 0.56 -14.10
CA ASN A 15 0.07 -0.41 -15.10
C ASN A 15 0.59 -1.83 -14.82
N CYS A 16 1.13 -2.07 -13.62
CA CYS A 16 1.63 -3.37 -13.22
C CYS A 16 0.51 -4.42 -13.29
N THR A 17 0.84 -5.58 -13.84
CA THR A 17 -0.09 -6.69 -14.02
C THR A 17 0.10 -7.73 -12.93
N LEU A 18 -0.98 -8.47 -12.64
CA LEU A 18 -0.94 -9.60 -11.72
C LEU A 18 0.12 -10.65 -12.15
N ARG A 19 0.29 -10.84 -13.46
CA ARG A 19 1.27 -11.77 -14.01
C ARG A 19 2.70 -11.37 -13.66
N GLU A 20 3.03 -10.09 -13.78
CA GLU A 20 4.37 -9.58 -13.41
C GLU A 20 4.62 -9.81 -11.92
N VAL A 21 3.67 -9.46 -11.05
CA VAL A 21 3.78 -9.67 -9.60
C VAL A 21 3.99 -11.15 -9.24
N ILE A 22 3.27 -12.08 -9.88
CA ILE A 22 3.42 -13.53 -9.63
C ILE A 22 4.79 -14.07 -10.06
N LEU A 23 5.42 -13.44 -11.06
CA LEU A 23 6.73 -13.86 -11.56
C LEU A 23 7.88 -13.30 -10.71
N GLU A 24 7.71 -12.10 -10.16
CA GLU A 24 8.75 -11.38 -9.43
C GLU A 24 8.80 -11.74 -7.93
N PHE A 25 7.65 -11.97 -7.29
CA PHE A 25 7.61 -12.31 -5.86
C PHE A 25 7.68 -13.82 -5.61
N ASN A 26 8.38 -14.19 -4.53
CA ASN A 26 8.39 -15.55 -4.05
C ASN A 26 6.99 -15.96 -3.55
N LYS A 27 6.49 -17.10 -4.03
CA LYS A 27 5.16 -17.63 -3.69
C LYS A 27 5.00 -17.95 -2.20
N ASP A 28 6.09 -18.22 -1.50
CA ASP A 28 6.07 -18.49 -0.07
C ASP A 28 5.94 -17.21 0.78
N ASP A 29 6.13 -16.03 0.17
CA ASP A 29 6.04 -14.72 0.84
C ASP A 29 4.67 -14.04 0.61
N ILE A 30 3.89 -14.53 -0.34
CA ILE A 30 2.61 -13.93 -0.76
C ILE A 30 1.46 -14.92 -0.72
N LYS A 31 0.26 -14.39 -0.48
CA LYS A 31 -1.01 -15.09 -0.62
C LYS A 31 -1.84 -14.42 -1.71
N ILE A 32 -2.27 -15.21 -2.68
CA ILE A 32 -3.18 -14.77 -3.74
C ILE A 32 -4.61 -15.12 -3.33
N VAL A 33 -5.50 -14.13 -3.35
CA VAL A 33 -6.91 -14.27 -2.98
C VAL A 33 -7.76 -13.74 -4.13
N LYS A 34 -8.53 -14.63 -4.77
CA LYS A 34 -9.56 -14.23 -5.73
C LYS A 34 -10.79 -13.76 -4.94
N VAL A 35 -11.20 -12.51 -5.13
CA VAL A 35 -12.35 -11.91 -4.42
C VAL A 35 -13.63 -12.16 -5.21
N ASP A 36 -13.58 -11.92 -6.51
CA ASP A 36 -14.62 -12.19 -7.50
C ASP A 36 -13.97 -12.51 -8.85
N ASP A 37 -14.74 -12.52 -9.94
CA ASP A 37 -14.23 -12.89 -11.27
C ASP A 37 -13.23 -11.90 -11.87
N GLU A 38 -13.27 -10.64 -11.45
CA GLU A 38 -12.42 -9.57 -11.98
C GLU A 38 -11.36 -9.15 -10.96
N THR A 39 -11.64 -9.30 -9.67
CA THR A 39 -10.81 -8.80 -8.57
C THR A 39 -9.94 -9.88 -7.96
N THR A 40 -8.63 -9.64 -7.96
CA THR A 40 -7.63 -10.48 -7.28
C THR A 40 -6.77 -9.63 -6.36
N VAL A 41 -6.47 -10.15 -5.18
CA VAL A 41 -5.60 -9.49 -4.19
C VAL A 41 -4.38 -10.35 -3.93
N VAL A 42 -3.20 -9.75 -4.02
CA VAL A 42 -1.94 -10.34 -3.58
C VAL A 42 -1.56 -9.71 -2.25
N ARG A 43 -1.54 -10.49 -1.18
CA ARG A 43 -1.19 -10.04 0.18
C ARG A 43 0.15 -10.61 0.60
N PHE A 44 1.00 -9.79 1.18
CA PHE A 44 2.23 -10.28 1.81
C PHE A 44 1.90 -10.98 3.13
N LEU A 45 2.53 -12.13 3.37
CA LEU A 45 2.29 -12.95 4.56
C LEU A 45 2.96 -12.37 5.81
N ALA A 46 4.02 -11.59 5.63
CA ALA A 46 4.73 -10.89 6.69
C ALA A 46 4.80 -9.38 6.39
N PRO A 47 4.99 -8.52 7.42
CA PRO A 47 5.28 -7.12 7.22
C PRO A 47 6.51 -6.91 6.33
N VAL A 48 6.39 -5.97 5.39
CA VAL A 48 7.45 -5.58 4.47
C VAL A 48 7.99 -4.22 4.88
N LYS A 49 9.31 -4.09 4.93
CA LYS A 49 9.96 -2.81 5.15
C LYS A 49 9.99 -2.02 3.85
N ILE A 50 9.34 -0.86 3.84
CA ILE A 50 9.32 0.07 2.70
C ILE A 50 9.93 1.38 3.18
N ALA A 51 11.11 1.70 2.66
CA ALA A 51 11.97 2.76 3.19
C ALA A 51 12.25 2.57 4.71
N THR A 52 11.81 3.53 5.53
CA THR A 52 12.08 3.55 6.97
C THR A 52 11.04 2.81 7.80
N LYS A 53 9.87 2.50 7.25
CA LYS A 53 8.71 1.96 7.99
C LYS A 53 8.33 0.54 7.54
N SER A 54 7.55 -0.15 8.37
CA SER A 54 7.09 -1.52 8.12
C SER A 54 5.58 -1.56 7.88
N PHE A 55 5.17 -2.23 6.81
CA PHE A 55 3.78 -2.29 6.39
C PHE A 55 3.32 -3.72 6.11
N GLY A 56 2.08 -4.05 6.48
CA GLY A 56 1.33 -5.08 5.79
C GLY A 56 0.94 -4.56 4.40
N VAL A 57 1.24 -5.33 3.36
CA VAL A 57 1.06 -4.90 1.97
C VAL A 57 -0.01 -5.73 1.29
N GLY A 58 -0.99 -5.05 0.68
CA GLY A 58 -1.99 -5.64 -0.21
C GLY A 58 -1.94 -4.98 -1.59
N LEU A 59 -1.72 -5.77 -2.63
CA LEU A 59 -1.79 -5.32 -4.02
C LEU A 59 -3.11 -5.81 -4.61
N PHE A 60 -3.93 -4.88 -5.09
CA PHE A 60 -5.25 -5.19 -5.62
C PHE A 60 -5.27 -5.01 -7.13
N PHE A 61 -5.78 -6.02 -7.82
CA PHE A 61 -5.86 -6.10 -9.26
C PHE A 61 -7.32 -6.26 -9.68
N GLU A 62 -7.71 -5.50 -10.70
CA GLU A 62 -9.01 -5.59 -11.35
C GLU A 62 -8.75 -5.90 -12.82
N ASN A 63 -9.38 -6.94 -13.34
CA ASN A 63 -9.13 -7.45 -14.69
C ASN A 63 -7.62 -7.73 -14.98
N GLY A 64 -6.88 -8.11 -13.92
CA GLY A 64 -5.46 -8.43 -13.98
C GLY A 64 -4.51 -7.22 -13.97
N VAL A 65 -5.01 -5.99 -13.93
CA VAL A 65 -4.22 -4.74 -13.84
C VAL A 65 -4.34 -4.16 -12.44
N ILE A 66 -3.25 -3.62 -11.91
CA ILE A 66 -3.26 -3.02 -10.57
C ILE A 66 -4.23 -1.83 -10.52
N TRP A 67 -5.07 -1.79 -9.48
CA TRP A 67 -5.98 -0.67 -9.24
C TRP A 67 -5.70 0.00 -7.89
N SER A 68 -5.16 -0.74 -6.90
CA SER A 68 -4.79 -0.17 -5.61
C SER A 68 -3.64 -0.90 -4.93
N ILE A 69 -2.89 -0.16 -4.10
CA ILE A 69 -1.95 -0.68 -3.11
C ILE A 69 -2.39 -0.20 -1.74
N ASP A 70 -2.62 -1.13 -0.81
CA ASP A 70 -2.83 -0.81 0.59
C ASP A 70 -1.57 -1.10 1.41
N LEU A 71 -1.15 -0.10 2.18
CA LEU A 71 -0.06 -0.14 3.13
C LEU A 71 -0.62 0.03 4.54
N LYS A 72 -0.82 -1.07 5.26
CA LYS A 72 -1.28 -1.08 6.65
C LYS A 72 -0.09 -0.98 7.60
N VAL A 73 -0.14 -0.12 8.61
CA VAL A 73 0.93 -0.01 9.62
C VAL A 73 1.15 -1.36 10.30
N ALA A 74 2.42 -1.78 10.37
CA ALA A 74 2.82 -3.05 10.96
C ALA A 74 4.09 -2.92 11.82
N ASP A 75 4.31 -1.74 12.42
CA ASP A 75 5.41 -1.52 13.35
C ASP A 75 5.09 -2.20 14.70
N PRO A 76 5.88 -3.22 15.11
CA PRO A 76 5.62 -3.96 16.35
C PRO A 76 5.87 -3.14 17.63
N SER A 77 6.53 -1.98 17.53
CA SER A 77 6.74 -1.09 18.68
C SER A 77 5.51 -0.24 19.01
N ILE A 78 4.55 -0.13 18.09
CA ILE A 78 3.33 0.63 18.30
C ILE A 78 2.28 -0.27 18.92
N ASN A 79 1.73 0.17 20.04
CA ASN A 79 0.59 -0.47 20.65
C ASN A 79 -0.62 -0.38 19.70
N GLU A 80 -1.39 -1.47 19.55
CA GLU A 80 -2.57 -1.51 18.66
C GLU A 80 -3.64 -0.46 19.01
N TRP A 81 -3.67 0.02 20.25
CA TRP A 81 -4.55 1.08 20.73
C TRP A 81 -3.93 2.48 20.65
N ASP A 82 -2.63 2.59 20.33
CA ASP A 82 -1.96 3.88 20.09
C ASP A 82 -2.17 4.34 18.65
N TYR A 83 -3.41 4.73 18.42
CA TYR A 83 -3.87 5.22 17.13
C TYR A 83 -3.13 6.48 16.67
N LYS A 84 -2.76 7.37 17.60
CA LYS A 84 -1.96 8.56 17.27
C LYS A 84 -0.56 8.17 16.82
N GLY A 85 0.04 7.16 17.43
CA GLY A 85 1.32 6.60 16.99
C GLY A 85 1.25 6.03 15.57
N MET A 86 0.20 5.29 15.24
CA MET A 86 -0.02 4.79 13.87
C MET A 86 -0.19 5.95 12.87
N LEU A 87 -0.98 6.96 13.24
CA LEU A 87 -1.17 8.16 12.44
C LEU A 87 0.07 9.09 12.37
N ALA A 88 1.04 8.94 13.25
CA ALA A 88 2.31 9.64 13.08
C ALA A 88 3.15 8.92 12.00
N GLN A 89 3.18 7.59 12.02
CA GLN A 89 4.03 6.81 11.12
C GLN A 89 3.68 6.92 9.64
N HIS A 90 2.39 6.87 9.29
CA HIS A 90 1.98 7.03 7.90
C HIS A 90 2.29 8.45 7.37
N GLY A 91 2.11 9.49 8.19
CA GLY A 91 2.38 10.87 7.84
C GLY A 91 3.88 11.14 7.71
N GLU A 92 4.70 10.62 8.63
CA GLU A 92 6.17 10.67 8.51
C GLU A 92 6.64 9.99 7.23
N TRP A 93 6.16 8.77 6.96
CA TRP A 93 6.53 8.04 5.74
C TRP A 93 6.08 8.78 4.48
N LEU A 94 4.85 9.29 4.45
CA LEU A 94 4.36 10.07 3.31
C LEU A 94 5.16 11.35 3.12
N VAL A 95 5.52 12.07 4.19
CA VAL A 95 6.40 13.24 4.08
C VAL A 95 7.77 12.84 3.52
N GLU A 96 8.32 11.69 3.89
CA GLU A 96 9.55 11.17 3.28
C GLU A 96 9.39 10.87 1.78
N GLN A 97 8.23 10.36 1.35
CA GLN A 97 7.99 9.97 -0.05
C GLN A 97 7.60 11.14 -0.96
N ILE A 98 6.73 12.04 -0.51
CA ILE A 98 6.10 13.09 -1.33
C ILE A 98 6.31 14.51 -0.81
N GLY A 99 7.00 14.68 0.33
CA GLY A 99 7.36 15.97 0.88
C GLY A 99 6.21 16.71 1.59
N HIS A 100 6.55 17.80 2.26
CA HIS A 100 5.58 18.70 2.89
C HIS A 100 5.08 19.76 1.89
N PRO A 101 3.78 20.15 1.91
CA PRO A 101 2.71 19.70 2.81
C PRO A 101 1.99 18.43 2.33
N ALA A 102 2.29 17.93 1.14
CA ALA A 102 1.55 16.82 0.55
C ALA A 102 1.43 15.61 1.49
N GLY A 103 2.52 15.21 2.14
CA GLY A 103 2.57 14.05 3.03
C GLY A 103 1.72 14.13 4.29
N ILE A 104 1.21 15.32 4.67
CA ILE A 104 0.31 15.48 5.83
C ILE A 104 -1.16 15.61 5.44
N LEU A 105 -1.48 15.69 4.14
CA LEU A 105 -2.86 15.78 3.67
C LEU A 105 -3.54 14.42 3.69
N SER A 106 -4.81 14.38 4.12
CA SER A 106 -5.61 13.14 4.12
C SER A 106 -5.77 12.53 2.73
N GLU A 107 -5.74 13.35 1.69
CA GLU A 107 -5.77 12.95 0.29
C GLU A 107 -4.80 13.79 -0.54
N ASN A 108 -4.10 13.13 -1.46
CA ASN A 108 -3.31 13.76 -2.51
C ASN A 108 -3.71 13.21 -3.87
N ALA A 109 -4.22 14.06 -4.75
CA ALA A 109 -4.63 13.68 -6.10
C ALA A 109 -3.53 14.01 -7.13
N TYR A 110 -3.36 13.11 -8.10
CA TYR A 110 -2.39 13.19 -9.19
C TYR A 110 -3.05 12.77 -10.50
N GLU A 111 -2.38 13.02 -11.64
CA GLU A 111 -2.90 12.61 -12.96
C GLU A 111 -3.01 11.08 -13.12
N TRP A 112 -2.20 10.32 -12.38
CA TRP A 112 -2.16 8.86 -12.43
C TRP A 112 -3.06 8.18 -11.39
N GLY A 113 -3.60 8.93 -10.43
CA GLY A 113 -4.29 8.34 -9.30
C GLY A 113 -4.34 9.24 -8.07
N LYS A 114 -4.57 8.64 -6.91
CA LYS A 114 -4.60 9.36 -5.63
C LYS A 114 -4.02 8.54 -4.49
N ILE A 115 -3.54 9.24 -3.47
CA ILE A 115 -3.04 8.66 -2.23
C ILE A 115 -3.96 9.14 -1.10
N THR A 116 -4.58 8.21 -0.39
CA THR A 116 -5.47 8.49 0.73
C THR A 116 -4.95 7.86 2.01
N GLN A 117 -4.92 8.63 3.08
CA GLN A 117 -4.70 8.12 4.42
C GLN A 117 -6.03 7.63 4.99
N TRP A 118 -6.04 6.45 5.62
CA TRP A 118 -7.25 5.89 6.20
C TRP A 118 -6.98 5.25 7.55
N ASP A 119 -8.08 5.08 8.26
CA ASP A 119 -8.14 4.46 9.56
C ASP A 119 -9.42 3.67 9.74
N ASP A 120 -9.31 2.58 10.50
CA ASP A 120 -10.43 1.78 10.92
C ASP A 120 -10.33 1.49 12.42
N PHE A 121 -11.07 2.27 13.19
CA PHE A 121 -11.20 2.12 14.64
C PHE A 121 -11.74 0.74 15.06
N ARG A 122 -12.53 0.06 14.21
CA ARG A 122 -13.11 -1.24 14.57
C ARG A 122 -12.08 -2.35 14.57
N SER A 123 -11.13 -2.27 13.64
CA SER A 123 -10.03 -3.23 13.54
C SER A 123 -8.76 -2.77 14.26
N CYS A 124 -8.74 -1.56 14.83
CA CYS A 124 -7.55 -0.93 15.40
C CYS A 124 -6.41 -0.85 14.38
N THR A 125 -6.73 -0.38 13.18
CA THR A 125 -5.78 -0.30 12.07
C THR A 125 -5.77 1.06 11.42
N ALA A 126 -4.64 1.42 10.85
CA ALA A 126 -4.49 2.58 10.00
C ALA A 126 -3.54 2.26 8.85
N GLY A 127 -3.64 3.03 7.78
CA GLY A 127 -2.82 2.81 6.60
C GLY A 127 -2.94 3.90 5.56
N ILE A 128 -2.39 3.56 4.39
CA ILE A 128 -2.38 4.39 3.19
C ILE A 128 -2.92 3.52 2.07
N SER A 129 -3.78 4.09 1.23
CA SER A 129 -4.16 3.50 -0.05
C SER A 129 -3.61 4.35 -1.17
N ILE A 130 -2.94 3.72 -2.13
CA ILE A 130 -2.50 4.31 -3.39
C ILE A 130 -3.42 3.73 -4.47
N VAL A 131 -4.36 4.55 -4.96
CA VAL A 131 -5.37 4.14 -5.94
C VAL A 131 -4.98 4.68 -7.30
N TYR A 132 -4.92 3.81 -8.31
CA TYR A 132 -4.56 4.16 -9.68
C TYR A 132 -5.82 4.43 -10.51
N PHE A 133 -5.78 5.48 -11.33
CA PHE A 133 -6.83 5.72 -12.32
C PHE A 133 -6.59 4.80 -13.51
N GLN A 134 -7.54 3.89 -13.75
CA GLN A 134 -7.53 3.09 -14.97
C GLN A 134 -7.84 4.00 -16.17
N LYS A 135 -7.03 3.87 -17.23
CA LYS A 135 -7.20 4.60 -18.49
C LYS A 135 -7.84 3.72 -19.54
#